data_AF-A0AA43QN98-F1
#
_entry.id   AF-A0AA43QN98-F1
#
_cell.length_a   1.000
_cell.length_b   1.000
_cell.length_c   1.000
_cell.angle_alpha   90.00
_cell.angle_beta   90.00
_cell.angle_gamma   90.00
#
_symmetry.space_group_name_H-M   'P 1'
#
loop_
_entity.id
_entity.type
_entity.pdbx_description
1 polymer ?
#
loop_
_entity_poly.entity_id
_entity_poly.type
_entity_poly.pdbx_seq_one_letter_code
_entity_poly.pdbx_strand_id
1 'polypeptide(L)'
;MSRALDLSTQNIEEAGGTVLCAGHMMSHENSFATCSKYRVNVITGDSAHILNFAHYVASLPPSKQCNVTITKIIYTCEMMTQAKREYLVSVFGSVQFFSMFASAETGPFAAANFSMTGLPDDNNTADFIFDSRAMIIEVLSLTSEAVHSKSDTPPTTSEMATDGTAGHLVLTSLQRLRNPLVRYISGDVGSVHPLPESAASQIDPISRTHLKVLRLHGRDQRFSFKWLSEYYEFDKLSRVMQTEEWGILHWQLIIEHGTVWEGSDSIELRLMRHSLAPEIISDEQLIGKLGDVFYLTPLTEKLFRAVFVNDVQGFERSGTSNKVIRFIDRRH
;
A
#
# COMPACT_ATOMS: atom_id res chain seq x y z
N MET A 1 10.90 -4.29 5.40
CA MET A 1 11.70 -4.70 4.23
C MET A 1 10.84 -5.59 3.35
N SER A 2 10.24 -5.02 2.30
CA SER A 2 9.31 -5.71 1.41
C SER A 2 10.05 -6.66 0.46
N ARG A 3 9.64 -7.94 0.41
CA ARG A 3 10.11 -8.93 -0.59
C ARG A 3 9.35 -8.82 -1.91
N ALA A 4 8.73 -7.67 -2.19
CA ALA A 4 7.94 -7.46 -3.41
C ALA A 4 8.75 -7.74 -4.68
N LEU A 5 10.04 -7.40 -4.71
CA LEU A 5 10.91 -7.69 -5.86
C LEU A 5 11.02 -9.20 -6.10
N ASP A 6 11.31 -10.00 -5.08
CA ASP A 6 11.44 -11.45 -5.20
C ASP A 6 10.12 -12.10 -5.63
N LEU A 7 9.02 -11.68 -4.99
CA LEU A 7 7.68 -12.19 -5.27
C LEU A 7 7.23 -11.87 -6.70
N SER A 8 7.39 -10.63 -7.15
CA SER A 8 7.01 -10.23 -8.51
C SER A 8 7.91 -10.87 -9.56
N THR A 9 9.21 -11.00 -9.29
CA THR A 9 10.17 -11.61 -10.22
C THR A 9 9.79 -13.03 -10.56
N GLN A 10 9.59 -13.88 -9.55
CA GLN A 10 9.24 -15.29 -9.77
C GLN A 10 7.94 -15.43 -10.58
N ASN A 11 6.90 -14.66 -10.23
CA ASN A 11 5.61 -14.73 -10.93
C ASN A 11 5.72 -14.29 -12.40
N ILE A 12 6.52 -13.26 -12.70
CA ILE A 12 6.72 -12.78 -14.07
C ILE A 12 7.56 -13.77 -14.88
N GLU A 13 8.61 -14.36 -14.30
CA GLU A 13 9.43 -15.39 -14.95
C GLU A 13 8.61 -16.65 -15.25
N GLU A 14 7.80 -17.13 -14.30
CA GLU A 14 6.90 -18.28 -14.49
C GLU A 14 5.83 -18.00 -15.56
N ALA A 15 5.43 -16.73 -15.72
CA ALA A 15 4.56 -16.28 -16.81
C ALA A 15 5.28 -16.12 -18.17
N GLY A 16 6.58 -16.44 -18.25
CA GLY A 16 7.40 -16.40 -19.47
C GLY A 16 8.07 -15.04 -19.75
N GLY A 17 8.06 -14.12 -18.78
CA GLY A 17 8.76 -12.84 -18.88
C GLY A 17 10.26 -12.96 -18.64
N THR A 18 11.05 -12.11 -19.30
CA THR A 18 12.46 -11.87 -18.92
C THR A 18 12.50 -10.73 -17.91
N VAL A 19 13.01 -10.98 -16.71
CA VAL A 19 13.01 -9.98 -15.63
C VAL A 19 14.38 -9.33 -15.48
N LEU A 20 14.38 -8.00 -15.39
CA LEU A 20 15.55 -7.19 -15.04
C LEU A 20 15.30 -6.55 -13.67
N CYS A 21 15.91 -7.11 -12.64
CA CYS A 21 15.67 -6.67 -11.26
C CYS A 21 16.33 -5.32 -10.99
N ALA A 22 15.51 -4.31 -10.70
CA ALA A 22 15.93 -3.01 -10.20
C ALA A 22 15.61 -2.92 -8.69
N GLY A 23 16.64 -2.91 -7.84
CA GLY A 23 16.45 -2.70 -6.41
C GLY A 23 15.99 -1.27 -6.10
N HIS A 24 15.37 -1.06 -4.93
CA HIS A 24 14.86 0.25 -4.52
C HIS A 24 15.92 1.38 -4.45
N MET A 25 17.21 1.03 -4.38
CA MET A 25 18.33 1.97 -4.39
C MET A 25 18.87 2.29 -5.80
N MET A 26 18.32 1.66 -6.85
CA MET A 26 18.76 1.91 -8.22
C MET A 26 18.34 3.31 -8.66
N SER A 27 19.30 4.12 -9.09
CA SER A 27 19.02 5.48 -9.57
C SER A 27 18.13 5.45 -10.82
N HIS A 28 17.30 6.49 -10.99
CA HIS A 28 16.46 6.61 -12.19
C HIS A 28 17.27 6.67 -13.49
N GLU A 29 18.49 7.22 -13.46
CA GLU A 29 19.42 7.20 -14.59
C GLU A 29 19.80 5.77 -15.01
N ASN A 30 20.19 4.94 -14.04
CA ASN A 30 20.52 3.54 -14.31
C ASN A 30 19.30 2.76 -14.77
N SER A 31 18.13 3.01 -14.16
CA SER A 31 16.86 2.40 -14.58
C SER A 31 16.52 2.77 -16.02
N PHE A 32 16.71 4.04 -16.40
CA PHE A 32 16.50 4.52 -17.77
C PHE A 32 17.47 3.88 -18.76
N ALA A 33 18.77 3.85 -18.43
CA ALA A 33 19.78 3.22 -19.28
C ALA A 33 19.49 1.73 -19.52
N THR A 34 19.01 1.04 -18.48
CA THR A 34 18.59 -0.37 -18.55
C THR A 34 17.37 -0.53 -19.45
N CYS A 35 16.33 0.28 -19.24
CA CYS A 35 15.12 0.26 -20.06
C CYS A 35 15.44 0.49 -21.54
N SER A 36 16.29 1.47 -21.84
CA SER A 36 16.70 1.81 -23.20
C SER A 36 17.54 0.69 -23.84
N LYS A 37 18.54 0.17 -23.13
CA LYS A 37 19.45 -0.85 -23.66
C LYS A 37 18.75 -2.15 -23.99
N TYR A 38 17.89 -2.62 -23.09
CA TYR A 38 17.22 -3.92 -23.22
C TYR A 38 15.81 -3.82 -23.79
N ARG A 39 15.36 -2.62 -24.17
CA ARG A 39 14.00 -2.35 -24.69
C ARG A 39 12.92 -2.91 -23.78
N VAL A 40 13.03 -2.60 -22.49
CA VAL A 40 12.03 -2.98 -21.49
C VAL A 40 10.68 -2.43 -21.94
N ASN A 41 9.65 -3.29 -21.91
CA ASN A 41 8.28 -2.96 -22.31
C ASN A 41 7.27 -3.05 -21.15
N VAL A 42 7.69 -3.56 -19.99
CA VAL A 42 6.88 -3.67 -18.78
C VAL A 42 7.64 -3.08 -17.61
N ILE A 43 7.01 -2.20 -16.81
CA ILE A 43 7.54 -1.77 -15.51
C ILE A 43 6.66 -2.31 -14.39
N THR A 44 7.30 -2.75 -13.31
CA THR A 44 6.61 -3.20 -12.09
C THR A 44 7.21 -2.57 -10.83
N GLY A 45 6.37 -2.28 -9.84
CA GLY A 45 6.73 -1.63 -8.58
C GLY A 45 5.52 -1.04 -7.88
N ASP A 46 5.71 -0.35 -6.76
CA ASP A 46 4.67 0.52 -6.20
C ASP A 46 4.45 1.77 -7.07
N SER A 47 3.29 2.41 -6.92
CA SER A 47 2.93 3.52 -7.81
C SER A 47 3.86 4.72 -7.63
N ALA A 48 4.35 4.99 -6.42
CA ALA A 48 5.25 6.11 -6.14
C ALA A 48 6.58 5.97 -6.89
N HIS A 49 7.23 4.80 -6.85
CA HIS A 49 8.47 4.59 -7.60
C HIS A 49 8.26 4.63 -9.12
N ILE A 50 7.14 4.09 -9.60
CA ILE A 50 6.77 4.15 -11.02
C ILE A 50 6.59 5.62 -11.47
N LEU A 51 5.90 6.43 -10.67
CA LEU A 51 5.71 7.86 -10.94
C LEU A 51 7.02 8.64 -10.91
N ASN A 52 7.88 8.39 -9.91
CA ASN A 52 9.18 9.04 -9.82
C ASN A 52 10.07 8.73 -11.03
N PHE A 53 10.02 7.49 -11.52
CA PHE A 53 10.70 7.13 -12.76
C PHE A 53 10.09 7.85 -13.97
N ALA A 54 8.76 7.95 -14.06
CA ALA A 54 8.10 8.71 -15.11
C ALA A 54 8.46 10.21 -15.09
N HIS A 55 8.52 10.84 -13.92
CA HIS A 55 9.01 12.20 -13.75
C HIS A 55 10.43 12.37 -14.26
N TYR A 56 11.32 11.43 -13.93
CA TYR A 56 12.68 11.44 -14.46
C TYR A 56 12.68 11.37 -16.00
N VAL A 57 11.93 10.45 -16.60
CA VAL A 57 11.82 10.34 -18.06
C VAL A 57 11.29 11.63 -18.68
N ALA A 58 10.22 12.20 -18.13
CA ALA A 58 9.63 13.45 -18.59
C ALA A 58 10.59 14.65 -18.52
N SER A 59 11.54 14.64 -17.59
CA SER A 59 12.57 15.68 -17.44
C SER A 59 13.69 15.59 -18.50
N LEU A 60 13.82 14.46 -19.19
CA LEU A 60 14.84 14.27 -20.22
C LEU A 60 14.45 14.98 -21.53
N PRO A 61 15.42 15.34 -22.39
CA PRO A 61 15.12 15.85 -23.73
C PRO A 61 14.23 14.89 -24.54
N PRO A 62 13.31 15.39 -25.40
CA PRO A 62 12.41 14.54 -26.19
C PRO A 62 13.13 13.46 -27.03
N SER A 63 14.33 13.75 -27.50
CA SER A 63 15.18 12.79 -28.25
C SER A 63 15.66 11.61 -27.42
N LYS A 64 15.64 11.70 -26.09
CA LYS A 64 15.96 10.61 -25.17
C LYS A 64 14.71 9.88 -24.69
N GLN A 65 13.59 10.58 -24.54
CA GLN A 65 12.33 9.99 -24.08
C GLN A 65 11.87 8.81 -24.95
N CYS A 66 12.04 8.93 -26.28
CA CYS A 66 11.66 7.89 -27.24
C CYS A 66 12.45 6.57 -27.11
N ASN A 67 13.52 6.54 -26.31
CA ASN A 67 14.30 5.32 -26.07
C ASN A 67 13.63 4.36 -25.08
N VAL A 68 12.53 4.78 -24.43
CA VAL A 68 11.77 3.98 -23.49
C VAL A 68 10.43 3.59 -24.13
N THR A 69 10.14 2.29 -24.19
CA THR A 69 9.00 1.72 -24.93
C THR A 69 8.06 0.95 -24.01
N ILE A 70 7.68 1.55 -22.89
CA ILE A 70 6.79 0.89 -21.92
C ILE A 70 5.39 0.79 -22.53
N THR A 71 4.85 -0.43 -22.57
CA THR A 71 3.49 -0.71 -23.05
C THR A 71 2.59 -1.24 -21.93
N LYS A 72 3.17 -1.64 -20.79
CA LYS A 72 2.44 -2.19 -19.65
C LYS A 72 3.05 -1.77 -18.32
N ILE A 73 2.19 -1.47 -17.35
CA ILE A 73 2.57 -1.20 -15.96
C ILE A 73 1.82 -2.19 -15.06
N ILE A 74 2.57 -2.89 -14.21
CA ILE A 74 2.04 -3.82 -13.20
C ILE A 74 2.39 -3.28 -11.82
N TYR A 75 1.42 -2.73 -11.09
CA TYR A 75 1.69 -2.10 -9.80
C TYR A 75 1.13 -2.88 -8.61
N THR A 76 1.71 -2.65 -7.43
CA THR A 76 1.28 -3.27 -6.16
C THR A 76 1.14 -2.22 -5.06
N CYS A 77 0.71 -2.63 -3.86
CA CYS A 77 0.73 -1.85 -2.60
C CYS A 77 -0.22 -0.65 -2.50
N GLU A 78 -0.55 0.00 -3.61
CA GLU A 78 -1.41 1.17 -3.62
C GLU A 78 -2.27 1.28 -4.87
N MET A 79 -3.38 2.00 -4.74
CA MET A 79 -4.23 2.30 -5.87
C MET A 79 -3.57 3.34 -6.77
N MET A 80 -3.54 3.05 -8.06
CA MET A 80 -3.17 4.02 -9.08
C MET A 80 -4.40 4.87 -9.40
N THR A 81 -4.43 6.13 -8.93
CA THR A 81 -5.56 7.05 -9.19
C THR A 81 -5.65 7.43 -10.67
N GLN A 82 -6.78 8.00 -11.09
CA GLN A 82 -6.95 8.46 -12.47
C GLN A 82 -5.87 9.46 -12.88
N ALA A 83 -5.62 10.49 -12.06
CA ALA A 83 -4.58 11.48 -12.33
C ALA A 83 -3.18 10.84 -12.50
N LYS A 84 -2.82 9.87 -11.65
CA LYS A 84 -1.57 9.12 -11.78
C LYS A 84 -1.51 8.34 -13.10
N ARG A 85 -2.61 7.69 -13.50
CA ARG A 85 -2.69 6.96 -14.79
C ARG A 85 -2.56 7.90 -15.99
N GLU A 86 -3.27 9.03 -15.97
CA GLU A 86 -3.22 10.05 -17.03
C GLU A 86 -1.81 10.62 -17.18
N TYR A 87 -1.15 10.92 -16.06
CA TYR A 87 0.24 11.35 -16.07
C TYR A 87 1.15 10.29 -16.70
N LEU A 88 1.05 9.02 -16.29
CA LEU A 88 1.85 7.93 -16.85
C LEU A 88 1.61 7.74 -18.35
N VAL A 89 0.36 7.88 -18.80
CA VAL A 89 0.01 7.85 -20.23
C VAL A 89 0.61 9.05 -20.98
N SER A 90 0.66 10.23 -20.37
CA SER A 90 1.30 11.40 -20.99
C SER A 90 2.80 11.23 -21.23
N VAL A 91 3.48 10.44 -20.38
CA VAL A 91 4.93 10.20 -20.45
C VAL A 91 5.26 9.02 -21.36
N PHE A 92 4.53 7.91 -21.22
CA PHE A 92 4.86 6.63 -21.88
C PHE A 92 3.97 6.33 -23.10
N GLY A 93 2.94 7.13 -23.35
CA GLY A 93 1.97 6.89 -24.41
C GLY A 93 0.94 5.82 -24.05
N SER A 94 0.57 4.97 -25.00
CA SER A 94 -0.47 3.96 -24.80
C SER A 94 0.05 2.82 -23.91
N VAL A 95 -0.34 2.87 -22.63
CA VAL A 95 0.06 1.90 -21.61
C VAL A 95 -1.15 1.20 -21.02
N GLN A 96 -1.03 -0.12 -20.86
CA GLN A 96 -2.01 -0.94 -20.13
C GLN A 96 -1.65 -1.01 -18.65
N PHE A 97 -2.65 -0.90 -17.77
CA PHE A 97 -2.48 -0.97 -16.32
C PHE A 97 -3.00 -2.28 -15.76
N PHE A 98 -2.19 -2.90 -14.91
CA PHE A 98 -2.53 -4.10 -14.15
C PHE A 98 -2.11 -3.91 -12.71
N SER A 99 -2.73 -4.66 -11.80
CA SER A 99 -2.28 -4.70 -10.41
C SER A 99 -2.21 -6.12 -9.89
N MET A 100 -1.26 -6.40 -9.01
CA MET A 100 -1.20 -7.65 -8.26
C MET A 100 -1.53 -7.36 -6.80
N PHE A 101 -2.47 -8.13 -6.25
CA PHE A 101 -2.75 -8.10 -4.82
C PHE A 101 -1.95 -9.18 -4.11
N ALA A 102 -1.10 -8.74 -3.19
CA ALA A 102 -0.10 -9.55 -2.51
C ALA A 102 0.25 -8.93 -1.16
N SER A 103 0.70 -9.77 -0.23
CA SER A 103 1.42 -9.36 0.97
C SER A 103 2.67 -10.23 1.17
N ALA A 104 3.55 -9.86 2.10
CA ALA A 104 4.71 -10.69 2.45
C ALA A 104 4.27 -12.05 3.04
N GLU A 105 3.16 -12.07 3.76
CA GLU A 105 2.57 -13.24 4.39
C GLU A 105 1.87 -14.13 3.39
N THR A 106 1.14 -13.56 2.43
CA THR A 106 0.25 -14.28 1.51
C THR A 106 0.93 -14.67 0.19
N GLY A 107 1.88 -13.86 -0.28
CA GLY A 107 2.30 -13.88 -1.68
C GLY A 107 1.20 -13.30 -2.60
N PRO A 108 1.44 -13.16 -3.91
CA PRO A 108 0.39 -12.75 -4.83
C PRO A 108 -0.67 -13.83 -4.99
N PHE A 109 -1.94 -13.46 -4.89
CA PHE A 109 -3.06 -14.40 -5.03
C PHE A 109 -4.24 -13.86 -5.85
N ALA A 110 -4.22 -12.57 -6.20
CA ALA A 110 -5.24 -11.97 -7.05
C ALA A 110 -4.61 -10.93 -7.98
N ALA A 111 -5.23 -10.70 -9.13
CA ALA A 111 -4.76 -9.75 -10.12
C ALA A 111 -5.90 -8.87 -10.66
N ALA A 112 -5.66 -7.57 -10.77
CA ALA A 112 -6.54 -6.64 -11.44
C ALA A 112 -6.13 -6.52 -12.91
N ASN A 113 -7.10 -6.77 -13.79
CA ASN A 113 -7.02 -6.43 -15.20
C ASN A 113 -8.21 -5.52 -15.53
N PHE A 114 -7.96 -4.22 -15.62
CA PHE A 114 -9.02 -3.23 -15.78
C PHE A 114 -9.72 -3.32 -17.15
N SER A 115 -9.14 -4.02 -18.14
CA SER A 115 -9.86 -4.33 -19.38
C SER A 115 -10.96 -5.38 -19.18
N MET A 116 -10.90 -6.16 -18.10
CA MET A 116 -11.88 -7.19 -17.76
C MET A 116 -12.84 -6.72 -16.67
N THR A 117 -12.31 -6.10 -15.60
CA THR A 117 -13.09 -5.69 -14.43
C THR A 117 -13.61 -4.25 -14.50
N GLY A 118 -13.17 -3.47 -15.48
CA GLY A 118 -13.39 -2.02 -15.51
C GLY A 118 -12.37 -1.27 -14.65
N LEU A 119 -12.27 0.05 -14.85
CA LEU A 119 -11.42 0.91 -14.02
C LEU A 119 -12.04 1.11 -12.63
N PRO A 120 -11.21 1.31 -11.59
CA PRO A 120 -11.66 1.76 -10.27
C PRO A 120 -12.61 2.96 -10.39
N ASP A 121 -13.72 2.90 -9.64
CA ASP A 121 -14.63 4.02 -9.48
C ASP A 121 -14.07 5.07 -8.50
N ASP A 122 -14.74 6.22 -8.39
CA ASP A 122 -14.36 7.30 -7.47
C ASP A 122 -14.46 6.90 -5.98
N ASN A 123 -14.99 5.71 -5.68
CA ASN A 123 -15.14 5.19 -4.31
C ASN A 123 -13.84 4.58 -3.76
N ASN A 124 -12.69 4.78 -4.41
CA ASN A 124 -11.41 4.19 -4.01
C ASN A 124 -11.49 2.66 -3.82
N THR A 125 -12.23 1.97 -4.70
CA THR A 125 -12.26 0.51 -4.72
C THR A 125 -11.49 -0.06 -5.90
N ALA A 126 -10.94 -1.26 -5.76
CA ALA A 126 -10.27 -1.95 -6.85
C ALA A 126 -10.70 -3.42 -6.92
N ASP A 127 -11.05 -3.87 -8.12
CA ASP A 127 -11.47 -5.24 -8.38
C ASP A 127 -10.29 -6.09 -8.81
N PHE A 128 -10.07 -7.19 -8.08
CA PHE A 128 -9.05 -8.18 -8.35
C PHE A 128 -9.69 -9.55 -8.60
N ILE A 129 -9.27 -10.22 -9.66
CA ILE A 129 -9.71 -11.59 -9.95
C ILE A 129 -8.81 -12.55 -9.17
N PHE A 130 -9.41 -13.52 -8.46
CA PHE A 130 -8.70 -14.57 -7.74
C PHE A 130 -9.30 -15.95 -8.03
N ASP A 131 -8.49 -17.00 -7.85
CA ASP A 131 -8.89 -18.40 -8.02
C ASP A 131 -9.19 -19.05 -6.67
N SER A 132 -10.43 -19.50 -6.49
CA SER A 132 -10.92 -20.16 -5.28
C SER A 132 -10.24 -21.49 -4.98
N ARG A 133 -9.54 -22.09 -5.95
CA ARG A 133 -8.70 -23.30 -5.75
C ARG A 133 -7.35 -22.96 -5.12
N ALA A 134 -6.92 -21.70 -5.18
CA ALA A 134 -5.64 -21.24 -4.64
C ALA A 134 -5.81 -20.54 -3.28
N MET A 135 -6.88 -19.77 -3.13
CA MET A 135 -7.16 -18.97 -1.93
C MET A 135 -8.65 -19.02 -1.60
N ILE A 136 -8.97 -19.38 -0.36
CA ILE A 136 -10.30 -19.16 0.21
C ILE A 136 -10.28 -17.77 0.86
N ILE A 137 -11.29 -16.96 0.51
CA ILE A 137 -11.49 -15.64 1.08
C ILE A 137 -12.84 -15.66 1.82
N GLU A 138 -12.78 -15.49 3.14
CA GLU A 138 -13.93 -15.24 4.00
C GLU A 138 -14.02 -13.73 4.27
N VAL A 139 -15.23 -13.21 4.42
CA VAL A 139 -15.47 -11.80 4.75
C VAL A 139 -16.21 -11.74 6.09
N LEU A 140 -15.56 -11.20 7.12
CA LEU A 140 -16.17 -10.96 8.43
C LEU A 140 -16.82 -9.58 8.48
N SER A 141 -17.95 -9.44 9.17
CA SER A 141 -18.58 -8.15 9.41
C SER A 141 -17.60 -7.14 10.03
N LEU A 142 -17.70 -5.86 9.66
CA LEU A 142 -16.91 -4.76 10.22
C LEU A 142 -17.11 -4.54 11.73
N THR A 143 -18.13 -5.18 12.31
CA THR A 143 -18.44 -5.15 13.74
C THR A 143 -18.06 -6.47 14.44
N SER A 144 -17.43 -7.41 13.73
CA SER A 144 -17.05 -8.70 14.31
C SER A 144 -15.93 -8.53 15.33
N GLU A 145 -16.17 -9.03 16.54
CA GLU A 145 -15.15 -9.05 17.61
C GLU A 145 -14.05 -10.09 17.35
N ALA A 146 -14.33 -11.10 16.50
CA ALA A 146 -13.36 -12.11 16.09
C ALA A 146 -12.08 -11.51 15.49
N VAL A 147 -12.17 -10.32 14.89
CA VAL A 147 -11.03 -9.59 14.30
C VAL A 147 -10.00 -9.16 15.35
N HIS A 148 -10.44 -8.92 16.58
CA HIS A 148 -9.61 -8.48 17.70
C HIS A 148 -9.37 -9.58 18.74
N SER A 149 -10.18 -10.64 18.70
CA SER A 149 -10.03 -11.78 19.60
C SER A 149 -8.86 -12.68 19.14
N LYS A 150 -8.00 -13.09 20.07
CA LYS A 150 -7.06 -14.21 19.84
C LYS A 150 -7.72 -15.58 20.06
N SER A 151 -9.05 -15.64 20.00
CA SER A 151 -9.80 -16.86 20.26
C SER A 151 -9.74 -17.75 19.03
N ASP A 152 -9.41 -19.03 19.23
CA ASP A 152 -9.45 -20.07 18.18
C ASP A 152 -10.88 -20.50 17.82
N THR A 153 -11.90 -19.90 18.45
CA THR A 153 -13.30 -20.21 18.17
C THR A 153 -13.67 -19.72 16.77
N PRO A 154 -14.25 -20.58 15.90
CA PRO A 154 -14.76 -20.14 14.61
C PRO A 154 -15.82 -19.05 14.80
N PRO A 155 -15.81 -17.99 13.98
CA PRO A 155 -16.84 -16.97 14.01
C PRO A 155 -18.18 -17.60 13.68
N THR A 156 -19.19 -17.09 14.37
CA THR A 156 -20.58 -17.43 14.15
C THR A 156 -21.05 -16.90 12.79
N THR A 157 -22.16 -17.44 12.26
CA THR A 157 -22.77 -16.93 11.03
C THR A 157 -23.17 -15.45 11.11
N SER A 158 -23.46 -14.94 12.31
CA SER A 158 -23.71 -13.50 12.55
C SER A 158 -22.47 -12.63 12.42
N GLU A 159 -21.28 -13.22 12.50
CA GLU A 159 -20.00 -12.51 12.34
C GLU A 159 -19.51 -12.50 10.90
N MET A 160 -20.13 -13.26 10.00
CA MET A 160 -19.86 -13.20 8.56
C MET A 160 -20.58 -12.01 7.94
N ALA A 161 -19.92 -11.33 6.99
CA ALA A 161 -20.59 -10.37 6.14
C ALA A 161 -21.53 -11.09 5.16
N THR A 162 -22.62 -10.42 4.78
CA THR A 162 -23.47 -10.90 3.67
C THR A 162 -22.71 -10.83 2.34
N ASP A 163 -23.01 -11.75 1.43
CA ASP A 163 -22.37 -11.79 0.11
C ASP A 163 -22.43 -10.41 -0.58
N GLY A 164 -21.28 -9.97 -1.11
CA GLY A 164 -21.12 -8.66 -1.75
C GLY A 164 -20.98 -7.47 -0.79
N THR A 165 -21.14 -7.66 0.53
CA THR A 165 -20.97 -6.59 1.53
C THR A 165 -19.51 -6.51 2.00
N ALA A 166 -19.02 -5.29 2.20
CA ALA A 166 -17.66 -5.05 2.67
C ALA A 166 -17.45 -5.49 4.12
N GLY A 167 -16.31 -6.10 4.40
CA GLY A 167 -15.92 -6.59 5.70
C GLY A 167 -14.44 -6.94 5.79
N HIS A 168 -13.98 -7.41 6.94
CA HIS A 168 -12.58 -7.80 7.13
C HIS A 168 -12.26 -9.07 6.36
N LEU A 169 -11.19 -9.03 5.56
CA LEU A 169 -10.76 -10.15 4.74
C LEU A 169 -9.95 -11.15 5.54
N VAL A 170 -10.42 -12.39 5.55
CA VAL A 170 -9.78 -13.55 6.17
C VAL A 170 -9.37 -14.53 5.08
N LEU A 171 -8.09 -14.91 5.08
CA LEU A 171 -7.45 -15.61 3.96
C LEU A 171 -6.98 -17.00 4.40
N THR A 172 -7.30 -18.01 3.61
CA THR A 172 -6.75 -19.37 3.76
C THR A 172 -6.10 -19.80 2.45
N SER A 173 -4.78 -20.00 2.48
CA SER A 173 -4.02 -20.44 1.31
C SER A 173 -4.09 -21.96 1.16
N LEU A 174 -4.43 -22.43 -0.05
CA LEU A 174 -4.59 -23.85 -0.35
C LEU A 174 -3.38 -24.49 -1.03
N GLN A 175 -2.39 -23.67 -1.43
CA GLN A 175 -1.27 -24.12 -2.26
C GLN A 175 0.10 -23.96 -1.57
N ARG A 176 0.16 -23.30 -0.41
CA ARG A 176 1.42 -23.04 0.29
C ARG A 176 1.82 -24.18 1.21
N LEU A 177 2.98 -24.77 0.94
CA LEU A 177 3.58 -25.81 1.79
C LEU A 177 4.40 -25.25 2.96
N ARG A 178 4.91 -24.01 2.85
CA ARG A 178 5.69 -23.35 3.90
C ARG A 178 4.93 -22.15 4.44
N ASN A 179 4.86 -22.05 5.77
CA ASN A 179 4.07 -21.05 6.48
C ASN A 179 2.65 -20.93 5.88
N PRO A 180 1.87 -22.03 5.85
CA PRO A 180 0.51 -21.99 5.33
C PRO A 180 -0.31 -21.00 6.16
N LEU A 181 -1.09 -20.19 5.46
CA LEU A 181 -2.03 -19.29 6.11
C LEU A 181 -3.37 -20.00 6.23
N VAL A 182 -3.85 -20.15 7.47
CA VAL A 182 -5.17 -20.70 7.76
C VAL A 182 -5.92 -19.63 8.53
N ARG A 183 -7.01 -19.13 7.94
CA ARG A 183 -7.88 -18.08 8.47
C ARG A 183 -7.09 -16.85 8.96
N TYR A 184 -6.12 -16.44 8.16
CA TYR A 184 -5.29 -15.28 8.43
C TYR A 184 -6.08 -13.99 8.21
N ILE A 185 -6.23 -13.17 9.25
CA ILE A 185 -6.83 -11.84 9.15
C ILE A 185 -5.82 -10.91 8.49
N SER A 186 -6.09 -10.52 7.24
CA SER A 186 -5.19 -9.66 6.46
C SER A 186 -5.10 -8.23 7.03
N GLY A 187 -6.16 -7.79 7.70
CA GLY A 187 -6.41 -6.40 8.11
C GLY A 187 -6.99 -5.53 6.98
N ASP A 188 -7.08 -6.05 5.75
CA ASP A 188 -7.74 -5.42 4.62
C ASP A 188 -9.27 -5.56 4.73
N VAL A 189 -9.97 -4.58 4.17
CA VAL A 189 -11.42 -4.53 4.06
C VAL A 189 -11.79 -4.75 2.60
N GLY A 190 -12.70 -5.69 2.35
CA GLY A 190 -13.09 -6.08 1.01
C GLY A 190 -14.44 -6.78 0.96
N SER A 191 -14.90 -7.06 -0.26
CA SER A 191 -16.09 -7.85 -0.54
C SER A 191 -15.82 -8.81 -1.70
N VAL A 192 -16.51 -9.96 -1.71
CA VAL A 192 -16.36 -10.99 -2.76
C VAL A 192 -17.60 -11.01 -3.64
N HIS A 193 -17.36 -11.05 -4.96
CA HIS A 193 -18.36 -10.93 -6.01
C HIS A 193 -18.16 -12.03 -7.07
N PRO A 194 -19.22 -12.40 -7.82
CA PRO A 194 -19.07 -13.18 -9.04
C PRO A 194 -18.28 -12.41 -10.10
N LEU A 195 -17.70 -13.13 -11.07
CA LEU A 195 -17.09 -12.49 -12.24
C LEU A 195 -18.13 -11.67 -13.02
N PRO A 196 -17.81 -10.43 -13.44
CA PRO A 196 -18.68 -9.66 -14.32
C PRO A 196 -18.78 -10.35 -15.68
N GLU A 197 -19.94 -10.23 -16.33
CA GLU A 197 -20.22 -10.94 -17.59
C GLU A 197 -19.22 -10.58 -18.71
N SER A 198 -18.76 -9.33 -18.73
CA SER A 198 -17.72 -8.83 -19.64
C SER A 198 -16.38 -9.56 -19.50
N ALA A 199 -15.98 -9.90 -18.27
CA ALA A 199 -14.78 -10.70 -18.00
C ALA A 199 -15.05 -12.18 -18.29
N ALA A 200 -16.24 -12.64 -17.92
CA ALA A 200 -16.60 -14.03 -17.96
C ALA A 200 -16.78 -14.60 -19.39
N SER A 201 -16.97 -13.73 -20.39
CA SER A 201 -16.97 -14.08 -21.82
C SER A 201 -15.56 -14.25 -22.41
N GLN A 202 -14.52 -13.75 -21.74
CA GLN A 202 -13.12 -13.80 -22.17
C GLN A 202 -12.34 -14.97 -21.54
N ILE A 203 -12.95 -15.70 -20.61
CA ILE A 203 -12.33 -16.77 -19.86
C ILE A 203 -12.97 -18.10 -20.25
N ASP A 204 -12.18 -19.16 -20.35
CA ASP A 204 -12.71 -20.48 -20.65
C ASP A 204 -13.74 -20.94 -19.57
N PRO A 205 -14.79 -21.68 -19.96
CA PRO A 205 -15.87 -22.05 -19.04
C PRO A 205 -15.41 -22.85 -17.81
N ILE A 206 -14.33 -23.64 -17.92
CA ILE A 206 -13.84 -24.47 -16.83
C ILE A 206 -13.22 -23.57 -15.76
N SER A 207 -12.25 -22.73 -16.14
CA SER A 207 -11.61 -21.78 -15.23
C SER A 207 -12.60 -20.81 -14.62
N ARG A 208 -13.60 -20.35 -15.40
CA ARG A 208 -14.64 -19.40 -14.94
C ARG A 208 -15.36 -19.85 -13.67
N THR A 209 -15.59 -21.15 -13.48
CA THR A 209 -16.31 -21.66 -12.30
C THR A 209 -15.53 -21.49 -11.00
N HIS A 210 -14.21 -21.30 -11.09
CA HIS A 210 -13.31 -21.17 -9.95
C HIS A 210 -12.86 -19.73 -9.69
N LEU A 211 -13.10 -18.82 -10.63
CA LEU A 211 -12.68 -17.42 -10.53
C LEU A 211 -13.78 -16.55 -9.93
N LYS A 212 -13.38 -15.67 -9.01
CA LYS A 212 -14.24 -14.66 -8.38
C LYS A 212 -13.54 -13.30 -8.37
N VAL A 213 -14.31 -12.25 -8.09
CA VAL A 213 -13.80 -10.89 -7.91
C VAL A 213 -13.72 -10.56 -6.43
N LEU A 214 -12.56 -10.13 -5.98
CA LEU A 214 -12.34 -9.46 -4.72
C LEU A 214 -12.37 -7.95 -4.99
N ARG A 215 -13.36 -7.24 -4.45
CA ARG A 215 -13.38 -5.78 -4.42
C ARG A 215 -12.71 -5.30 -3.14
N LEU A 216 -11.55 -4.68 -3.29
CA LEU A 216 -10.75 -4.15 -2.20
C LEU A 216 -11.17 -2.71 -1.88
N HIS A 217 -11.39 -2.42 -0.59
CA HIS A 217 -11.74 -1.08 -0.07
C HIS A 217 -10.58 -0.46 0.74
N GLY A 218 -9.41 -1.12 0.76
CA GLY A 218 -8.24 -0.68 1.51
C GLY A 218 -8.19 -1.29 2.92
N ARG A 219 -7.69 -0.52 3.90
CA ARG A 219 -7.66 -0.90 5.32
C ARG A 219 -8.81 -0.25 6.08
N ASP A 220 -9.12 -0.80 7.24
CA ASP A 220 -10.03 -0.13 8.18
C ASP A 220 -9.40 1.18 8.69
N GLN A 221 -9.88 2.30 8.13
CA GLN A 221 -9.38 3.64 8.44
C GLN A 221 -9.71 4.09 9.87
N ARG A 222 -10.63 3.39 10.57
CA ARG A 222 -10.92 3.67 11.99
C ARG A 222 -9.70 3.36 12.87
N PHE A 223 -8.85 2.44 12.44
CA PHE A 223 -7.73 1.91 13.24
C PHE A 223 -6.37 2.07 12.56
N SER A 224 -6.33 2.62 11.34
CA SER A 224 -5.09 2.77 10.59
C SER A 224 -5.12 3.98 9.65
N PHE A 225 -3.93 4.39 9.22
CA PHE A 225 -3.77 5.36 8.15
C PHE A 225 -2.74 4.86 7.13
N LYS A 226 -2.76 5.45 5.95
CA LYS A 226 -1.80 5.17 4.88
C LYS A 226 -0.92 6.38 4.63
N TRP A 227 0.38 6.15 4.51
CA TRP A 227 1.32 7.13 3.98
C TRP A 227 2.29 6.42 3.04
N LEU A 228 2.45 6.99 1.83
CA LEU A 228 3.12 6.33 0.71
C LEU A 228 2.52 4.93 0.48
N SER A 229 3.36 3.90 0.43
CA SER A 229 2.95 2.51 0.20
C SER A 229 2.72 1.71 1.49
N GLU A 230 2.82 2.33 2.67
CA GLU A 230 2.79 1.65 3.96
C GLU A 230 1.52 2.01 4.75
N TYR A 231 0.99 1.02 5.48
CA TYR A 231 -0.12 1.18 6.41
C TYR A 231 0.39 1.17 7.85
N TYR A 232 -0.09 2.14 8.63
CA TYR A 232 0.28 2.30 10.03
C TYR A 232 -0.96 2.15 10.90
N GLU A 233 -0.92 1.19 11.83
CA GLU A 233 -1.99 0.99 12.82
C GLU A 233 -1.80 1.95 14.00
N PHE A 234 -2.86 2.65 14.42
CA PHE A 234 -2.80 3.64 15.49
C PHE A 234 -2.33 3.04 16.82
N ASP A 235 -2.74 1.81 17.13
CA ASP A 235 -2.35 1.13 18.36
C ASP A 235 -0.87 0.74 18.38
N LYS A 236 -0.35 0.23 17.26
CA LYS A 236 1.07 -0.09 17.13
C LYS A 236 1.91 1.17 17.24
N LEU A 237 1.54 2.23 16.53
CA LEU A 237 2.23 3.52 16.60
C LEU A 237 2.18 4.10 18.02
N SER A 238 1.02 4.03 18.69
CA SER A 238 0.87 4.50 20.08
C SER A 238 1.80 3.77 21.04
N ARG A 239 1.93 2.44 20.91
CA ARG A 239 2.85 1.63 21.74
C ARG A 239 4.31 2.01 21.49
N VAL A 240 4.69 2.21 20.22
CA VAL A 240 6.03 2.65 19.85
C VAL A 240 6.35 4.02 20.45
N MET A 241 5.42 4.98 20.35
CA MET A 241 5.56 6.32 20.93
C MET A 241 5.59 6.33 22.47
N GLN A 242 5.19 5.22 23.13
CA GLN A 242 5.26 5.04 24.58
C GLN A 242 6.57 4.41 25.05
N THR A 243 7.54 4.20 24.16
CA THR A 243 8.86 3.70 24.53
C THR A 243 9.51 4.66 25.53
N GLU A 244 9.82 4.17 26.73
CA GLU A 244 10.26 5.00 27.87
C GLU A 244 11.54 5.79 27.54
N GLU A 245 12.52 5.14 26.91
CA GLU A 245 13.79 5.76 26.48
C GLU A 245 13.60 6.95 25.51
N TRP A 246 12.44 7.05 24.85
CA TRP A 246 12.16 8.16 23.93
C TRP A 246 11.67 9.39 24.68
N GLY A 247 11.20 9.26 25.92
CA GLY A 247 10.78 10.38 26.76
C GLY A 247 9.64 11.21 26.17
N ILE A 248 8.81 10.64 25.28
CA ILE A 248 7.69 11.34 24.63
C ILE A 248 6.53 11.45 25.61
N LEU A 249 6.13 12.69 25.91
CA LEU A 249 4.99 13.02 26.77
C LEU A 249 3.69 13.14 25.95
N HIS A 250 3.78 13.85 24.83
CA HIS A 250 2.68 14.01 23.88
C HIS A 250 3.22 13.92 22.45
N TRP A 251 2.38 13.40 21.57
CA TRP A 251 2.68 13.36 20.14
C TRP A 251 1.41 13.61 19.32
N GLN A 252 1.60 14.11 18.11
CA GLN A 252 0.56 14.33 17.12
C GLN A 252 1.15 14.09 15.74
N LEU A 253 0.45 13.28 14.95
CA LEU A 253 0.79 13.02 13.56
C LEU A 253 -0.19 13.77 12.67
N ILE A 254 0.35 14.50 11.71
CA ILE A 254 -0.40 15.29 10.74
C ILE A 254 0.01 14.81 9.36
N ILE A 255 -0.98 14.44 8.54
CA ILE A 255 -0.77 14.13 7.12
C ILE A 255 -1.34 15.26 6.29
N GLU A 256 -0.56 15.73 5.33
CA GLU A 256 -0.94 16.80 4.42
C GLU A 256 -0.55 16.43 2.99
N HIS A 257 -1.22 17.03 2.01
CA HIS A 257 -0.70 16.98 0.64
C HIS A 257 0.66 17.69 0.59
N GLY A 258 1.64 16.94 0.11
CA GLY A 258 3.03 17.36 0.04
C GLY A 258 3.22 18.52 -0.94
N THR A 259 4.05 19.47 -0.53
CA THR A 259 4.48 20.62 -1.36
C THR A 259 5.76 20.34 -2.14
N VAL A 260 6.44 19.23 -1.83
CA VAL A 260 7.76 18.88 -2.41
C VAL A 260 7.60 18.24 -3.79
N TRP A 261 6.61 17.37 -3.94
CA TRP A 261 6.27 16.72 -5.21
C TRP A 261 4.76 16.78 -5.42
N GLU A 262 4.34 17.18 -6.61
CA GLU A 262 2.94 17.22 -6.99
C GLU A 262 2.32 15.81 -6.86
N GLY A 263 1.24 15.69 -6.08
CA GLY A 263 0.57 14.41 -5.81
C GLY A 263 1.22 13.50 -4.77
N SER A 264 2.24 13.97 -4.04
CA SER A 264 2.77 13.27 -2.85
C SER A 264 2.06 13.69 -1.57
N ASP A 265 2.11 12.85 -0.53
CA ASP A 265 1.67 13.18 0.83
C ASP A 265 2.90 13.32 1.74
N SER A 266 2.87 14.26 2.69
CA SER A 266 3.91 14.45 3.71
C SER A 266 3.38 14.20 5.12
N ILE A 267 4.26 13.74 6.01
CA ILE A 267 4.00 13.59 7.44
C ILE A 267 4.74 14.67 8.23
N GLU A 268 4.01 15.35 9.10
CA GLU A 268 4.58 16.07 10.24
C GLU A 268 4.27 15.32 11.54
N LEU A 269 5.31 15.03 12.31
CA LEU A 269 5.20 14.43 13.64
C LEU A 269 5.64 15.45 14.69
N ARG A 270 4.68 16.00 15.43
CA ARG A 270 4.93 16.88 16.57
C ARG A 270 5.19 16.06 17.83
N LEU A 271 6.24 16.40 18.56
CA LEU A 271 6.71 15.65 19.72
C LEU A 271 6.98 16.60 20.89
N MET A 272 6.36 16.34 22.04
CA MET A 272 6.70 16.99 23.31
C MET A 272 7.44 15.97 24.17
N ARG A 273 8.62 16.33 24.65
CA ARG A 273 9.51 15.40 25.38
C ARG A 273 9.82 15.89 26.78
N HIS A 274 10.15 14.93 27.65
CA HIS A 274 10.76 15.22 28.93
C HIS A 274 12.28 15.37 28.74
N SER A 275 12.80 16.58 28.88
CA SER A 275 14.21 16.90 28.56
C SER A 275 15.21 16.66 29.69
N LEU A 276 14.79 16.10 30.83
CA LEU A 276 15.57 16.11 32.08
C LEU A 276 16.01 14.74 32.61
N ALA A 277 15.63 13.62 31.99
CA ALA A 277 16.09 12.31 32.46
C ALA A 277 17.35 11.85 31.69
N PRO A 278 18.45 11.49 32.39
CA PRO A 278 19.71 11.10 31.74
C PRO A 278 19.62 9.81 30.91
N GLU A 279 18.53 9.05 31.03
CA GLU A 279 18.28 7.80 30.30
C GLU A 279 17.53 8.02 28.97
N ILE A 280 17.13 9.25 28.68
CA ILE A 280 16.39 9.60 27.46
C ILE A 280 17.37 9.84 26.31
N ILE A 281 17.08 9.25 25.14
CA ILE A 281 17.92 9.41 23.94
C ILE A 281 17.90 10.85 23.41
N SER A 282 18.96 11.25 22.69
CA SER A 282 19.00 12.57 22.01
C SER A 282 17.90 12.74 20.96
N ASP A 283 17.64 13.98 20.54
CA ASP A 283 16.68 14.28 19.47
C ASP A 283 17.12 13.65 18.15
N GLU A 284 18.42 13.67 17.83
CA GLU A 284 18.98 13.05 16.62
C GLU A 284 18.81 11.54 16.63
N GLN A 285 19.05 10.88 17.77
CA GLN A 285 18.83 9.44 17.90
C GLN A 285 17.35 9.08 17.74
N LEU A 286 16.44 9.88 18.32
CA LEU A 286 15.01 9.65 18.17
C LEU A 286 14.56 9.84 16.72
N ILE A 287 15.04 10.87 16.02
CA ILE A 287 14.77 11.06 14.59
C ILE A 287 15.24 9.83 13.79
N GLY A 288 16.42 9.28 14.09
CA GLY A 288 16.90 8.04 13.48
C GLY A 288 15.95 6.85 13.72
N LYS A 289 15.50 6.65 14.97
CA LYS A 289 14.53 5.58 15.31
C LYS A 289 13.17 5.76 14.66
N LEU A 290 12.69 7.00 14.55
CA LEU A 290 11.48 7.32 13.81
C LEU A 290 11.68 7.05 12.31
N GLY A 291 12.88 7.30 11.79
CA GLY A 291 13.29 6.90 10.46
C GLY A 291 13.06 5.41 10.20
N ASP A 292 13.45 4.55 11.14
CA ASP A 292 13.21 3.11 11.06
C ASP A 292 11.70 2.77 11.09
N VAL A 293 10.93 3.41 11.98
CA VAL A 293 9.48 3.20 12.12
C VAL A 293 8.72 3.58 10.86
N PHE A 294 9.10 4.70 10.25
CA PHE A 294 8.46 5.24 9.04
C PHE A 294 9.14 4.77 7.75
N TYR A 295 10.10 3.84 7.84
CA TYR A 295 10.85 3.30 6.69
C TYR A 295 11.43 4.39 5.77
N LEU A 296 12.03 5.43 6.38
CA LEU A 296 12.61 6.55 5.62
C LEU A 296 13.81 6.09 4.80
N THR A 297 13.86 6.58 3.56
CA THR A 297 14.97 6.40 2.62
C THR A 297 15.46 7.78 2.19
N PRO A 298 16.64 7.91 1.55
CA PRO A 298 17.09 9.20 1.01
C PRO A 298 16.08 9.86 0.06
N LEU A 299 15.18 9.08 -0.56
CA LEU A 299 14.12 9.59 -1.43
C LEU A 299 12.92 10.12 -0.64
N THR A 300 12.55 9.46 0.45
CA THR A 300 11.31 9.74 1.21
C THR A 300 11.54 10.60 2.46
N GLU A 301 12.79 10.76 2.90
CA GLU A 301 13.15 11.53 4.10
C GLU A 301 12.60 12.96 4.06
N LYS A 302 12.65 13.61 2.90
CA LYS A 302 12.12 14.98 2.71
C LYS A 302 10.60 15.12 2.80
N LEU A 303 9.86 14.00 2.81
CA LEU A 303 8.42 13.97 3.01
C LEU A 303 8.05 13.78 4.49
N PHE A 304 9.04 13.59 5.36
CA PHE A 304 8.85 13.42 6.79
C PHE A 304 9.48 14.58 7.57
N ARG A 305 8.76 15.13 8.53
CA ARG A 305 9.25 16.20 9.41
C ARG A 305 8.93 15.89 10.87
N ALA A 306 9.95 15.80 11.71
CA ALA A 306 9.78 15.80 13.16
C ALA A 306 9.87 17.24 13.71
N VAL A 307 8.93 17.64 14.56
CA VAL A 307 8.88 18.97 15.18
C VAL A 307 8.82 18.81 16.69
N PHE A 308 9.87 19.23 17.39
CA PHE A 308 9.87 19.25 18.85
C PHE A 308 9.16 20.50 19.36
N VAL A 309 8.13 20.29 20.18
CA VAL A 309 7.32 21.36 20.77
C VAL A 309 7.51 21.40 22.28
N ASN A 310 7.56 22.62 22.83
CA ASN A 310 7.86 22.84 24.25
C ASN A 310 6.64 22.66 25.16
N ASP A 311 5.43 22.80 24.60
CA ASP A 311 4.19 22.74 25.37
C ASP A 311 2.99 22.29 24.52
N VAL A 312 1.85 22.17 25.18
CA VAL A 312 0.59 21.71 24.58
C VAL A 312 0.00 22.67 23.53
N GLN A 313 0.46 23.94 23.47
CA GLN A 313 0.01 24.91 22.46
C GLN A 313 0.62 24.63 21.08
N GLY A 314 1.75 23.91 21.04
CA GLY A 314 2.32 23.40 19.79
C GLY A 314 1.45 22.36 19.09
N PHE A 315 0.41 21.83 19.75
CA PHE A 315 -0.48 20.83 19.19
C PHE A 315 -1.85 21.39 18.81
N GLU A 316 -2.45 20.78 17.79
CA GLU A 316 -3.87 20.96 17.52
C GLU A 316 -4.74 20.18 18.50
N ARG A 317 -5.76 20.87 19.00
CA ARG A 317 -6.61 20.39 20.08
C ARG A 317 -8.07 20.39 19.65
N SER A 318 -8.83 19.45 20.20
CA SER A 318 -10.27 19.37 19.96
C SER A 318 -10.96 20.63 20.50
N GLY A 319 -11.83 21.24 19.70
CA GLY A 319 -12.56 22.45 20.11
C GLY A 319 -13.48 22.23 21.31
N THR A 320 -13.93 20.99 21.54
CA THR A 320 -14.89 20.65 22.61
C THR A 320 -14.24 20.24 23.93
N SER A 321 -13.13 19.52 23.90
CA SER A 321 -12.49 18.98 25.13
C SER A 321 -11.07 19.48 25.34
N ASN A 322 -10.56 20.33 24.45
CA ASN A 322 -9.20 20.90 24.49
C ASN A 322 -8.11 19.81 24.57
N LYS A 323 -8.41 18.58 24.13
CA LYS A 323 -7.50 17.44 24.13
C LYS A 323 -6.65 17.47 22.87
N VAL A 324 -5.37 17.14 22.99
CA VAL A 324 -4.48 16.96 21.83
C VAL A 324 -5.06 15.86 20.94
N ILE A 325 -5.28 16.20 19.67
CA ILE A 325 -5.74 15.25 18.66
C ILE A 325 -4.50 14.48 18.17
N ARG A 326 -4.44 13.16 18.36
CA ARG A 326 -3.24 12.39 18.03
C ARG A 326 -3.00 12.24 16.53
N PHE A 327 -4.05 12.24 15.73
CA PHE A 327 -3.97 12.06 14.28
C PHE A 327 -4.86 13.08 13.58
N ILE A 328 -4.28 13.77 12.59
CA ILE A 328 -4.97 14.76 11.78
C ILE A 328 -4.69 14.44 10.32
N ASP A 329 -5.75 14.26 9.54
CA ASP A 329 -5.67 14.07 8.10
C ASP A 329 -6.17 15.33 7.40
N ARG A 330 -5.28 16.05 6.73
CA ARG A 330 -5.55 17.30 5.99
C ARG A 330 -5.56 17.11 4.48
N ARG A 331 -5.64 15.87 4.01
CA ARG A 331 -5.77 15.54 2.58
C ARG A 331 -7.19 15.79 2.05
N HIS A 332 -8.13 16.18 2.91
CA HIS A 332 -9.55 16.33 2.62
C HIS A 332 -10.07 17.73 2.92
#